data_AF-A0A497SUL0-F1
#
_entry.id   AF-A0A497SUL0-F1
#
_cell.length_a   1.000
_cell.length_b   1.000
_cell.length_c   1.000
_cell.angle_alpha   90.00
_cell.angle_beta   90.00
_cell.angle_gamma   90.00
#
_symmetry.space_group_name_H-M   'P 1'
#
loop_
_entity.id
_entity.type
_entity.pdbx_description
1 polymer ?
#
loop_
_entity_poly.entity_id
_entity_poly.type
_entity_poly.pdbx_seq_one_letter_code
_entity_poly.pdbx_strand_id
1 'polypeptide(L)' 'MVTIRDLPLPEFEERQKRAIEYLKSKGKITNKEYQELCAVNRITAFRDLSELVEKKIVEKIGKTGRWIHYILKR' A
#
# COMPACT_ATOMS: atom_id res chain seq x y z
N MET A 1 -23.29 5.15 -15.21
CA MET A 1 -22.07 5.07 -16.05
C MET A 1 -20.91 4.79 -15.11
N VAL A 2 -20.41 3.55 -15.08
CA VAL A 2 -19.20 3.20 -14.33
C VAL A 2 -18.13 2.92 -15.38
N THR A 3 -17.10 3.76 -15.45
CA THR A 3 -16.01 3.62 -16.42
C THR A 3 -15.18 2.39 -16.05
N ILE A 4 -14.69 1.65 -17.04
CA ILE A 4 -13.84 0.45 -16.89
C ILE A 4 -12.59 0.70 -16.00
N ARG A 5 -12.25 1.97 -15.72
CA ARG A 5 -11.18 2.41 -14.82
C ARG A 5 -11.49 2.28 -13.32
N ASP A 6 -12.76 2.09 -12.93
CA ASP A 6 -13.20 1.99 -11.52
C ASP A 6 -13.27 0.55 -10.99
N LEU A 7 -13.07 -0.46 -11.84
CA LEU A 7 -12.93 -1.82 -11.37
C LEU A 7 -11.53 -1.99 -10.78
N PRO A 8 -11.37 -2.35 -9.49
CA PRO A 8 -10.06 -2.74 -8.98
C PRO A 8 -9.60 -3.91 -9.84
N LEU A 9 -8.58 -3.68 -10.68
CA LEU A 9 -8.00 -4.75 -11.48
C LEU A 9 -7.57 -5.85 -10.51
N PRO A 10 -7.76 -7.14 -10.83
CA PRO A 10 -7.41 -8.25 -9.92
C PRO A 10 -5.97 -8.13 -9.39
N GLU A 11 -5.04 -7.61 -10.20
CA GLU A 11 -3.68 -7.30 -9.79
C GLU A 11 -3.55 -6.29 -8.63
N PHE A 12 -4.43 -5.28 -8.56
CA PHE A 12 -4.40 -4.26 -7.52
C PHE A 12 -4.79 -4.84 -6.16
N GLU A 13 -5.85 -5.65 -6.12
CA GLU A 13 -6.30 -6.29 -4.89
C GLU A 13 -5.26 -7.29 -4.35
N GLU A 14 -4.61 -8.03 -5.25
CA GLU A 14 -3.55 -8.99 -4.90
C GLU A 14 -2.30 -8.30 -4.34
N ARG A 15 -1.93 -7.11 -4.85
CA ARG A 15 -0.84 -6.30 -4.26
C ARG A 15 -1.21 -5.80 -2.86
N GLN A 16 -2.46 -5.37 -2.65
CA GLN A 16 -2.94 -4.94 -1.34
C GLN A 16 -2.92 -6.09 -0.31
N LYS A 17 -3.38 -7.29 -0.70
CA LYS A 17 -3.32 -8.49 0.16
C LYS A 17 -1.89 -8.85 0.56
N ARG A 18 -0.95 -8.87 -0.40
CA ARG A 18 0.47 -9.12 -0.14
C ARG A 18 1.07 -8.11 0.83
N ALA A 19 0.74 -6.82 0.68
CA ALA A 19 1.22 -5.79 1.59
C ALA A 19 0.68 -5.96 3.02
N ILE A 20 -0.59 -6.36 3.17
CA ILE A 20 -1.19 -6.67 4.47
C ILE A 20 -0.50 -7.88 5.10
N GLU A 21 -0.22 -8.94 4.34
CA GLU A 21 0.50 -10.11 4.85
C GLU A 21 1.92 -9.77 5.28
N TYR A 22 2.65 -8.98 4.48
CA TYR A 22 3.97 -8.47 4.84
C TYR A 22 3.89 -7.65 6.13
N LEU A 23 2.90 -6.77 6.28
CA LEU A 23 2.69 -5.98 7.48
C LEU A 23 2.37 -6.83 8.72
N LYS A 24 1.63 -7.92 8.58
CA LYS A 24 1.36 -8.86 9.68
C LYS A 24 2.65 -9.52 10.19
N SER A 25 3.60 -9.80 9.31
CA SER A 25 4.87 -10.45 9.66
C SER A 25 5.95 -9.47 10.13
N LYS A 26 6.15 -8.36 9.40
CA LYS A 26 7.22 -7.37 9.65
C LYS A 26 6.81 -6.20 10.53
N GLY A 27 5.50 -5.96 10.71
CA GLY A 27 4.93 -4.86 11.50
C GLY A 27 4.91 -3.49 10.80
N LYS A 28 5.77 -3.25 9.81
CA LYS A 28 5.80 -2.01 9.02
C LYS A 28 6.28 -2.24 7.59
N ILE A 29 5.90 -1.34 6.68
CA ILE A 29 6.36 -1.31 5.30
C ILE A 29 6.66 0.12 4.84
N THR A 30 7.76 0.32 4.14
CA THR A 30 8.05 1.58 3.44
C THR A 30 7.55 1.54 2.00
N ASN A 31 7.45 2.70 1.34
CA ASN A 31 7.09 2.74 -0.07
C ASN A 31 8.07 1.92 -0.94
N LYS A 32 9.38 1.98 -0.62
CA LYS A 32 10.40 1.21 -1.34
C LYS A 32 10.21 -0.30 -1.16
N GLU A 33 9.98 -0.76 0.06
CA GLU A 33 9.70 -2.18 0.32
C GLU A 33 8.43 -2.64 -0.40
N TYR A 34 7.40 -1.80 -0.48
CA TYR A 34 6.19 -2.10 -1.26
C TYR A 34 6.50 -2.25 -2.76
N GLN A 35 7.31 -1.35 -3.32
CA GLN A 35 7.75 -1.44 -4.72
C GLN A 35 8.46 -2.77 -4.99
N GLU A 36 9.35 -3.19 -4.09
CA GLU A 36 10.10 -4.44 -4.20
C GLU A 36 9.19 -5.68 -4.03
N LEU A 37 8.29 -5.65 -3.04
CA LEU A 37 7.34 -6.73 -2.75
C LEU A 37 6.35 -6.97 -3.90
N CYS A 38 5.87 -5.88 -4.50
CA CYS A 38 4.82 -5.93 -5.51
C CYS A 38 5.33 -5.74 -6.94
N ALA A 39 6.64 -5.57 -7.13
CA ALA A 39 7.30 -5.28 -8.41
C ALA A 39 6.66 -4.08 -9.16
N VAL A 40 6.37 -3.00 -8.44
CA VAL A 40 5.72 -1.79 -8.99
C VAL A 40 6.60 -0.55 -8.92
N ASN A 41 6.29 0.44 -9.76
CA ASN A 41 6.94 1.74 -9.67
C ASN A 41 6.47 2.53 -8.43
N ARG A 42 7.18 3.61 -8.13
CA ARG A 42 6.92 4.48 -6.96
C ARG A 42 5.52 5.08 -6.96
N ILE A 43 5.02 5.52 -8.13
CA ILE A 43 3.73 6.18 -8.26
C ILE A 43 2.59 5.20 -7.94
N THR A 44 2.67 3.98 -8.48
CA THR A 44 1.73 2.90 -8.18
C THR A 44 1.78 2.52 -6.71
N ALA A 45 2.96 2.27 -6.14
CA ALA A 45 3.10 1.99 -4.71
C ALA A 45 2.50 3.10 -3.83
N PHE A 46 2.70 4.36 -4.22
CA PHE A 46 2.12 5.50 -3.49
C PHE A 46 0.59 5.53 -3.56
N ARG A 47 0.00 5.31 -4.74
CA ARG A 47 -1.46 5.20 -4.88
C ARG A 47 -2.03 4.04 -4.08
N ASP A 48 -1.49 2.84 -4.24
CA ASP A 48 -1.97 1.64 -3.56
C ASP A 48 -1.90 1.79 -2.03
N LEU A 49 -0.78 2.31 -1.50
CA LEU A 49 -0.62 2.60 -0.07
C LEU A 49 -1.54 3.73 0.41
N SER A 50 -1.78 4.75 -0.40
CA SER A 50 -2.69 5.85 -0.05
C SER A 50 -4.13 5.36 0.03
N GLU A 51 -4.56 4.50 -0.90
CA GLU A 51 -5.87 3.86 -0.83
C GLU A 51 -6.03 2.97 0.40
N LEU A 52 -4.97 2.26 0.82
CA LEU A 52 -5.00 1.50 2.09
C LEU A 52 -5.13 2.42 3.32
N VAL A 53 -4.55 3.62 3.26
CA VAL A 53 -4.71 4.65 4.31
C VAL A 53 -6.13 5.22 4.31
N GLU A 54 -6.68 5.55 3.13
CA GLU A 54 -8.04 6.05 2.97
C GLU A 54 -9.08 5.02 3.44
N LYS A 55 -8.85 3.74 3.13
CA LYS A 55 -9.65 2.61 3.63
C LYS A 55 -9.44 2.33 5.13
N LYS A 56 -8.57 3.08 5.81
CA LYS A 56 -8.22 2.91 7.23
C LYS A 56 -7.69 1.50 7.56
N ILE A 57 -7.07 0.82 6.60
CA ILE A 57 -6.45 -0.50 6.81
C ILE A 57 -5.03 -0.32 7.38
N VAL A 58 -4.32 0.70 6.91
CA VAL A 58 -2.99 1.05 7.38
C VAL A 58 -2.93 2.50 7.84
N GLU A 59 -1.95 2.81 8.68
CA GLU A 59 -1.64 4.15 9.13
C GLU A 59 -0.25 4.56 8.64
N LYS A 60 -0.14 5.77 8.09
CA LYS A 60 1.14 6.36 7.68
C LYS A 60 1.81 7.01 8.88
N ILE A 61 2.98 6.53 9.24
CA ILE A 61 3.82 7.05 10.33
C ILE A 61 5.00 7.83 9.76
N GLY A 62 5.25 9.01 10.34
CA GLY A 62 6.36 9.89 9.99
C GLY A 62 5.95 11.07 9.10
N LYS A 63 6.67 12.19 9.25
CA LYS A 63 6.41 13.46 8.55
C LYS A 63 7.30 13.70 7.33
N THR A 64 8.54 13.18 7.30
CA THR A 64 9.50 13.55 6.24
C THR A 64 10.40 12.39 5.82
N GLY A 65 10.43 12.15 4.50
CA GLY A 65 11.44 11.35 3.81
C GLY A 65 11.57 9.92 4.30
N ARG A 66 12.80 9.53 4.65
CA ARG A 66 13.23 8.16 4.97
C ARG A 66 12.52 7.54 6.17
N TRP A 67 11.90 8.38 7.00
CA TRP A 67 11.20 7.97 8.21
C TRP A 67 9.74 7.58 7.95
N ILE A 68 9.25 7.80 6.71
CA ILE A 68 7.88 7.45 6.34
C ILE A 68 7.77 5.92 6.18
N HIS A 69 6.90 5.34 6.98
CA HIS A 69 6.50 3.94 6.88
C HIS A 69 5.02 3.81 7.18
N TYR A 70 4.46 2.65 6.87
CA TYR A 70 3.05 2.33 7.05
C TYR A 70 2.96 1.14 7.99
N ILE A 71 1.99 1.16 8.90
CA ILE A 71 1.71 0.08 9.86
C ILE A 71 0.26 -0.35 9.73
N LEU A 72 -0.08 -1.58 10.13
CA LEU A 72 -1.48 -1.98 10.22
C LEU A 72 -2.20 -1.11 11.25
N LYS A 73 -3.36 -0.60 10.86
CA LYS A 73 -4.23 0.11 11.79
C LYS A 73 -4.82 -0.90 12.77
N ARG A 74 -4.78 -0.57 14.05
CA ARG A 74 -5.45 -1.34 15.12
C ARG A 74 -6.95 -1.08 15.12
#